data_AF-A0A9D3YVX3-F1
#
_entry.id   AF-A0A9D3YVX3-F1
#
_cell.length_a   1.000
_cell.length_b   1.000
_cell.length_c   1.000
_cell.angle_alpha   90.00
_cell.angle_beta   90.00
_cell.angle_gamma   90.00
#
_symmetry.space_group_name_H-M   'P 1'
#
loop_
_entity.id
_entity.type
_entity.pdbx_description
1 polymer ?
#
loop_
_entity_poly.entity_id
_entity_poly.type
_entity_poly.pdbx_seq_one_letter_code
_entity_poly.pdbx_strand_id
1 'polypeptide(L)'
;MKVLALVILSVVAGTGNAFWDNATDFVGGAYDGAKEMGKAYNDMREANWKNSDKYFHARGNYDAAQHGPGGKWAAEKISDAREWVDMNIKGDSKADSDADQEANRHGRNGGDPNKYIFCKISRYVPRYSVAVPRYNAVRSRRIVTALPNTVETWNSTMTLMNKCSALRMK
;
A
#
# COMPACT_ATOMS: atom_id res chain seq x y z
N MET A 1 17.56 -17.92 38.22
CA MET A 1 18.11 -17.46 36.91
C MET A 1 18.46 -18.62 35.97
N LYS A 2 19.23 -19.64 36.37
CA LYS A 2 19.62 -20.76 35.48
C LYS A 2 18.45 -21.60 34.93
N VAL A 3 17.43 -21.87 35.75
CA VAL A 3 16.22 -22.60 35.32
C VAL A 3 15.38 -21.79 34.33
N LEU A 4 15.30 -20.47 34.51
CA LEU A 4 14.56 -19.56 33.63
C LEU A 4 15.22 -19.47 32.24
N ALA A 5 16.56 -19.43 32.20
CA ALA A 5 17.31 -19.47 30.96
C ALA A 5 17.14 -20.81 30.20
N LEU A 6 17.06 -21.94 30.92
CA LEU A 6 16.81 -23.26 30.33
C LEU A 6 15.37 -23.42 29.83
N VAL A 7 14.39 -22.84 30.52
CA VAL A 7 12.99 -22.80 30.07
C VAL A 7 12.87 -21.93 28.81
N ILE A 8 13.49 -20.75 28.78
CA ILE A 8 13.51 -19.90 27.57
C ILE A 8 14.22 -20.60 26.41
N LEU A 9 15.36 -21.24 26.66
CA LEU A 9 16.13 -21.95 25.63
C LEU A 9 15.38 -23.17 25.09
N SER A 10 14.67 -23.92 25.94
CA SER A 10 13.86 -25.08 25.49
C SER A 10 12.59 -24.66 24.75
N VAL A 11 11.99 -23.51 25.08
CA VAL A 11 10.90 -22.93 24.28
C VAL A 11 11.41 -22.48 22.91
N VAL A 12 12.56 -21.79 22.86
CA VAL A 12 13.20 -21.33 21.61
C VAL A 12 13.67 -22.50 20.73
N ALA A 13 14.21 -23.56 21.34
CA ALA A 13 14.62 -24.78 20.64
C ALA A 13 13.45 -25.70 20.27
N GLY A 14 12.31 -25.61 20.97
CA GLY A 14 11.09 -26.36 20.70
C GLY A 14 10.23 -25.76 19.58
N THR A 15 10.39 -24.47 19.28
CA THR A 15 9.80 -23.83 18.10
C THR A 15 10.64 -24.15 16.86
N GLY A 16 10.12 -25.02 15.99
CA GLY A 16 10.83 -25.41 14.76
C GLY A 16 11.06 -24.24 13.80
N ASN A 17 11.97 -24.42 12.84
CA ASN A 17 12.41 -23.41 11.87
C ASN A 17 11.26 -22.65 11.20
N ALA A 18 10.13 -23.32 10.92
CA ALA A 18 8.95 -22.69 10.33
C ALA A 18 8.34 -21.55 11.18
N PHE A 19 8.45 -21.59 12.51
CA PHE A 19 7.99 -20.50 13.38
C PHE A 19 8.88 -19.25 13.19
N TRP A 20 10.20 -19.46 13.18
CA TRP A 20 11.17 -18.38 13.01
C TRP A 20 11.09 -17.76 11.61
N ASP A 21 10.96 -18.59 10.56
CA ASP A 21 10.78 -18.13 9.18
C ASP A 21 9.51 -17.27 9.04
N ASN A 22 8.39 -17.73 9.60
CA ASN A 22 7.14 -16.95 9.60
C ASN A 22 7.26 -15.62 10.36
N ALA A 23 7.99 -15.62 11.48
CA ALA A 23 8.23 -14.42 12.26
C ALA A 23 9.13 -13.42 11.50
N THR A 24 10.18 -13.90 10.85
CA THR A 24 11.06 -13.06 10.02
C THR A 24 10.34 -12.50 8.81
N ASP A 25 9.49 -13.31 8.14
CA ASP A 25 8.69 -12.87 7.00
C ASP A 25 7.66 -11.81 7.42
N PHE A 26 7.03 -11.97 8.59
CA PHE A 26 6.12 -10.97 9.13
C PHE A 26 6.84 -9.65 9.42
N VAL A 27 7.98 -9.69 10.10
CA VAL A 27 8.74 -8.46 10.43
C VAL A 27 9.27 -7.79 9.18
N GLY A 28 9.82 -8.55 8.24
CA GLY A 28 10.28 -8.04 6.95
C GLY A 28 9.14 -7.39 6.16
N GLY A 29 8.00 -8.08 6.07
CA GLY A 29 6.81 -7.56 5.42
C GLY A 29 6.27 -6.29 6.07
N ALA A 30 6.30 -6.19 7.40
CA ALA A 30 5.86 -4.99 8.12
C ALA A 30 6.80 -3.80 7.87
N TYR A 31 8.11 -4.03 7.83
CA TYR A 31 9.10 -3.01 7.50
C TYR A 31 8.91 -2.48 6.07
N ASP A 32 8.80 -3.38 5.09
CA ASP A 32 8.58 -2.99 3.70
C ASP A 32 7.22 -2.31 3.51
N GLY A 33 6.17 -2.81 4.16
CA GLY A 33 4.86 -2.18 4.14
C GLY A 33 4.87 -0.76 4.71
N ALA A 34 5.59 -0.51 5.80
CA ALA A 34 5.76 0.83 6.34
C ALA A 34 6.49 1.77 5.37
N LYS A 35 7.49 1.25 4.64
CA LYS A 35 8.21 2.01 3.61
C LYS A 35 7.30 2.38 2.43
N GLU A 36 6.43 1.49 1.98
CA GLU A 36 5.45 1.79 0.92
C GLU A 36 4.43 2.85 1.35
N MET A 37 3.95 2.80 2.60
CA MET A 37 3.10 3.85 3.18
C MET A 37 3.80 5.22 3.19
N GLY A 38 5.09 5.25 3.57
CA GLY A 38 5.91 6.46 3.55
C GLY A 38 6.14 7.02 2.13
N LYS A 39 6.41 6.16 1.15
CA LYS A 39 6.51 6.57 -0.27
C LYS A 39 5.20 7.16 -0.76
N ALA A 40 4.07 6.52 -0.46
CA ALA A 40 2.77 7.03 -0.89
C ALA A 40 2.45 8.42 -0.34
N TYR A 41 2.83 8.69 0.91
CA TYR A 41 2.74 10.02 1.49
C TYR A 41 3.64 11.04 0.78
N ASN A 42 4.90 10.69 0.51
CA ASN A 42 5.84 11.59 -0.17
C ASN A 42 5.37 11.92 -1.60
N ASP A 43 4.92 10.93 -2.36
CA ASP A 43 4.39 11.13 -3.70
C ASP A 43 3.12 12.01 -3.68
N MET A 44 2.23 11.83 -2.70
CA MET A 44 1.06 12.68 -2.51
C MET A 44 1.46 14.15 -2.31
N ARG A 45 2.48 14.38 -1.46
CA ARG A 45 3.02 15.70 -1.16
C ARG A 45 3.70 16.34 -2.38
N GLU A 46 4.46 15.56 -3.15
CA GLU A 46 5.17 16.04 -4.34
C GLU A 46 4.21 16.32 -5.52
N ALA A 47 3.24 15.43 -5.73
CA ALA A 47 2.20 15.57 -6.73
C ALA A 47 1.40 16.85 -6.49
N ASN A 48 0.98 17.06 -5.25
CA ASN A 48 0.25 18.25 -4.82
C ASN A 48 -1.01 18.51 -5.67
N TRP A 49 -1.73 17.45 -6.01
CA TRP A 49 -2.97 17.51 -6.78
C TRP A 49 -4.19 17.65 -5.87
N LYS A 50 -5.20 18.39 -6.34
CA LYS A 50 -6.50 18.46 -5.66
C LYS A 50 -7.21 17.11 -5.72
N ASN A 51 -7.82 16.70 -4.61
CA ASN A 51 -8.68 15.52 -4.50
C ASN A 51 -8.03 14.19 -4.92
N SER A 52 -6.71 14.07 -4.76
CA SER A 52 -5.94 12.86 -5.06
C SER A 52 -5.58 12.06 -3.82
N ASP A 53 -5.90 12.58 -2.63
CA ASP A 53 -5.66 11.98 -1.32
C ASP A 53 -6.13 10.52 -1.28
N LYS A 54 -7.38 10.25 -1.65
CA LYS A 54 -7.96 8.89 -1.63
C LYS A 54 -7.21 7.91 -2.55
N TYR A 55 -6.64 8.38 -3.66
CA TYR A 55 -5.78 7.54 -4.51
C TYR A 55 -4.50 7.14 -3.77
N PHE A 56 -3.83 8.08 -3.11
CA PHE A 56 -2.60 7.78 -2.38
C PHE A 56 -2.84 6.92 -1.14
N HIS A 57 -3.98 7.09 -0.47
CA HIS A 57 -4.45 6.20 0.60
C HIS A 57 -4.62 4.76 0.11
N ALA A 58 -5.35 4.58 -0.99
CA ALA A 58 -5.57 3.27 -1.59
C ALA A 58 -4.27 2.65 -2.12
N ARG A 59 -3.42 3.43 -2.82
CA ARG A 59 -2.17 2.93 -3.39
C ARG A 59 -1.18 2.50 -2.31
N GLY A 60 -0.95 3.33 -1.30
CA GLY A 60 -0.04 2.99 -0.19
C GLY A 60 -0.46 1.71 0.52
N ASN A 61 -1.76 1.56 0.80
CA ASN A 61 -2.31 0.35 1.42
C ASN A 61 -2.23 -0.88 0.49
N TYR A 62 -2.46 -0.70 -0.81
CA TYR A 62 -2.34 -1.77 -1.81
C TYR A 62 -0.91 -2.28 -1.91
N ASP A 63 0.06 -1.38 -2.08
CA ASP A 63 1.48 -1.70 -2.21
C ASP A 63 2.00 -2.35 -0.92
N ALA A 64 1.67 -1.79 0.25
CA ALA A 64 2.05 -2.36 1.52
C ALA A 64 1.47 -3.77 1.74
N ALA A 65 0.22 -4.02 1.36
CA ALA A 65 -0.40 -5.34 1.48
C ALA A 65 0.23 -6.40 0.56
N GLN A 66 0.97 -6.02 -0.48
CA GLN A 66 1.73 -6.97 -1.32
C GLN A 66 2.90 -7.61 -0.56
N HIS A 67 3.35 -6.99 0.53
CA HIS A 67 4.40 -7.51 1.41
C HIS A 67 3.87 -8.50 2.47
N GLY A 68 2.73 -9.14 2.20
CA GLY A 68 2.17 -10.20 3.02
C GLY A 68 1.49 -9.72 4.32
N PRO A 69 1.29 -10.62 5.29
CA PRO A 69 0.55 -10.30 6.52
C PRO A 69 1.17 -9.15 7.34
N GLY A 70 2.50 -9.08 7.38
CA GLY A 70 3.23 -7.99 8.04
C GLY A 70 2.96 -6.64 7.39
N GLY A 71 3.02 -6.59 6.05
CA GLY A 71 2.74 -5.37 5.30
C GLY A 71 1.29 -4.91 5.43
N LYS A 72 0.34 -5.86 5.42
CA LYS A 72 -1.08 -5.58 5.70
C LYS A 72 -1.29 -5.01 7.11
N TRP A 73 -0.61 -5.56 8.11
CA TRP A 73 -0.64 -5.06 9.49
C TRP A 73 -0.06 -3.65 9.60
N ALA A 74 1.10 -3.40 8.97
CA ALA A 74 1.72 -2.08 8.98
C ALA A 74 0.84 -1.03 8.31
N ALA A 75 0.23 -1.36 7.18
CA ALA A 75 -0.71 -0.49 6.48
C ALA A 75 -1.89 -0.10 7.36
N GLU A 76 -2.47 -1.05 8.09
CA GLU A 76 -3.54 -0.77 9.06
C GLU A 76 -3.11 0.19 10.15
N LYS A 77 -2.02 -0.10 10.86
CA LYS A 77 -1.60 0.73 12.00
C LYS A 77 -1.17 2.13 11.59
N ILE A 78 -0.55 2.28 10.42
CA ILE A 78 -0.16 3.60 9.91
C ILE A 78 -1.39 4.39 9.45
N SER A 79 -2.37 3.74 8.81
CA SER A 79 -3.64 4.38 8.44
C SER A 79 -4.40 4.89 9.67
N ASP A 80 -4.58 4.04 10.68
CA ASP A 80 -5.30 4.41 11.91
C ASP A 80 -4.58 5.55 12.66
N ALA A 81 -3.24 5.49 12.73
CA ALA A 81 -2.45 6.55 13.36
C ALA A 81 -2.58 7.89 12.61
N ARG A 82 -2.58 7.84 11.27
CA ARG A 82 -2.75 9.05 10.45
C ARG A 82 -4.13 9.67 10.65
N GLU A 83 -5.18 8.86 10.69
CA GLU A 83 -6.54 9.35 10.94
C GLU A 83 -6.73 9.92 12.34
N TRP A 84 -6.09 9.33 13.35
CA TRP A 84 -6.09 9.91 14.68
C TRP A 84 -5.48 11.31 14.67
N VAL A 85 -4.38 11.52 13.96
CA VAL A 85 -3.77 12.85 13.78
C VAL A 85 -4.71 13.78 13.00
N ASP A 86 -5.29 13.31 11.90
CA ASP A 86 -6.16 14.12 11.04
C ASP A 86 -7.41 14.61 11.80
N MET A 87 -8.06 13.74 12.59
CA MET A 87 -9.23 14.13 13.41
C MET A 87 -8.87 14.96 14.64
N ASN A 88 -7.84 14.58 15.41
CA ASN A 88 -7.58 15.18 16.73
C ASN A 88 -6.63 16.38 16.68
N ILE A 89 -5.82 16.50 15.63
CA ILE A 89 -4.83 17.59 15.50
C ILE A 89 -5.20 18.54 14.36
N LYS A 90 -5.65 18.03 13.20
CA LYS A 90 -6.02 18.89 12.06
C LYS A 90 -7.49 19.31 12.06
N GLY A 91 -8.33 18.56 12.77
CA GLY A 91 -9.76 18.84 12.89
C GLY A 91 -10.56 18.38 11.67
N ASP A 92 -10.08 17.36 10.95
CA ASP A 92 -10.81 16.79 9.82
C ASP A 92 -12.16 16.21 10.28
N SER A 93 -13.16 16.29 9.40
CA SER A 93 -14.49 15.81 9.72
C SER A 93 -14.52 14.28 9.80
N LYS A 94 -15.47 13.74 10.58
CA LYS A 94 -15.68 12.29 10.61
C LYS A 94 -16.01 11.72 9.22
N ALA A 95 -16.70 12.48 8.36
CA ALA A 95 -17.02 12.05 7.01
C ALA A 95 -15.76 11.92 6.14
N ASP A 96 -14.80 12.83 6.28
CA ASP A 96 -13.52 12.77 5.55
C ASP A 96 -12.69 11.55 6.01
N SER A 97 -12.61 11.34 7.33
CA SER A 97 -11.97 10.16 7.92
C SER A 97 -12.64 8.85 7.47
N ASP A 98 -13.97 8.78 7.43
CA ASP A 98 -14.69 7.59 6.95
C ASP A 98 -14.39 7.30 5.47
N ALA A 99 -14.26 8.34 4.64
CA ALA A 99 -13.87 8.20 3.25
C ALA A 99 -12.40 7.76 3.08
N ASP A 100 -11.49 8.25 3.94
CA ASP A 100 -10.09 7.82 3.95
C ASP A 100 -9.95 6.37 4.36
N GLN A 101 -10.67 5.95 5.41
CA GLN A 101 -10.71 4.54 5.80
C GLN A 101 -11.24 3.64 4.69
N GLU A 102 -12.25 4.09 3.94
CA GLU A 102 -12.76 3.32 2.82
C GLU A 102 -11.71 3.13 1.73
N ALA A 103 -10.96 4.18 1.38
CA ALA A 103 -9.86 4.09 0.43
C ALA A 103 -8.72 3.19 0.95
N ASN A 104 -8.35 3.34 2.23
CA ASN A 104 -7.36 2.49 2.90
C ASN A 104 -7.75 1.01 2.79
N ARG A 105 -8.98 0.66 3.19
CA ARG A 105 -9.52 -0.71 3.13
C ARG A 105 -9.59 -1.25 1.71
N HIS A 106 -10.03 -0.43 0.74
CA HIS A 106 -10.12 -0.84 -0.66
C HIS A 106 -8.75 -1.29 -1.18
N GLY A 107 -7.71 -0.46 -0.99
CA GLY A 107 -6.35 -0.81 -1.38
C GLY A 107 -5.80 -2.02 -0.62
N ARG A 108 -5.94 -2.03 0.71
CA ARG A 108 -5.42 -3.09 1.60
C ARG A 108 -6.02 -4.46 1.32
N ASN A 109 -7.22 -4.50 0.71
CA ASN A 109 -7.90 -5.72 0.30
C ASN A 109 -7.67 -6.09 -1.18
N GLY A 110 -6.71 -5.43 -1.85
CA GLY A 110 -6.33 -5.72 -3.23
C GLY A 110 -7.20 -5.05 -4.30
N GLY A 111 -8.04 -4.09 -3.91
CA GLY A 111 -8.81 -3.29 -4.85
C GLY A 111 -7.91 -2.33 -5.64
N ASP A 112 -8.24 -2.10 -6.92
CA ASP A 112 -7.48 -1.21 -7.79
C ASP A 112 -7.51 0.25 -7.28
N PRO A 113 -6.36 0.85 -6.91
CA PRO A 113 -6.29 2.24 -6.44
C PRO A 113 -6.82 3.25 -7.45
N ASN A 114 -6.81 2.93 -8.75
CA ASN A 114 -7.28 3.82 -9.81
C ASN A 114 -8.79 4.14 -9.71
N LYS A 115 -9.56 3.40 -8.90
CA LYS A 115 -10.92 3.76 -8.52
C LYS A 115 -11.02 5.21 -8.00
N TYR A 116 -9.97 5.68 -7.33
CA TYR A 116 -9.92 7.00 -6.69
C TYR A 116 -9.15 8.04 -7.51
N ILE A 117 -8.79 7.74 -8.76
CA ILE A 117 -8.14 8.72 -9.64
C ILE A 117 -9.18 9.77 -10.09
N PHE A 118 -9.45 10.74 -9.23
CA PHE A 118 -10.46 11.76 -9.50
C PHE A 118 -9.87 12.96 -10.24
N CYS A 119 -9.40 12.70 -11.45
CA CYS A 119 -9.19 13.75 -12.42
C CYS A 119 -10.48 13.91 -13.23
N LYS A 120 -11.16 15.07 -13.12
CA LYS A 120 -12.18 15.42 -14.11
C LYS A 120 -11.52 15.61 -15.48
N ILE A 121 -11.35 14.52 -16.22
CA ILE A 121 -11.53 14.50 -17.67
C ILE A 121 -12.76 13.63 -17.93
N SER A 122 -13.92 14.12 -17.51
CA SER A 122 -15.20 13.65 -18.03
C SER A 122 -15.30 14.09 -19.49
N ARG A 123 -14.78 13.26 -20.42
CA ARG A 123 -15.27 13.00 -21.81
C ARG A 123 -14.22 12.61 -22.85
N TYR A 124 -12.94 12.49 -22.53
CA TYR A 124 -11.95 12.14 -23.56
C TYR A 124 -10.84 11.22 -23.02
N VAL A 125 -11.21 10.02 -22.59
CA VAL A 125 -10.25 8.91 -22.56
C VAL A 125 -10.98 7.68 -23.10
N PRO A 126 -10.62 7.17 -24.30
CA PRO A 126 -11.19 5.93 -24.77
C PRO A 126 -10.84 4.82 -23.79
N ARG A 127 -11.80 3.91 -23.53
CA ARG A 127 -11.61 2.68 -22.76
C ARG A 127 -10.48 1.85 -23.39
N TYR A 128 -9.24 2.12 -23.00
CA TYR A 128 -8.13 1.23 -23.25
C TYR A 128 -7.56 0.85 -21.91
N SER A 129 -7.97 -0.35 -21.49
CA SER A 129 -7.03 -1.40 -21.07
C SER A 129 -5.80 -0.91 -20.30
N VAL A 130 -6.00 -0.37 -19.10
CA VAL A 130 -4.90 -0.38 -18.13
C VAL A 130 -4.78 -1.82 -17.68
N ALA A 131 -3.91 -2.57 -18.37
CA ALA A 131 -3.53 -3.90 -17.96
C ALA A 131 -2.77 -3.78 -16.63
N VAL A 132 -3.48 -3.91 -15.52
CA VAL A 132 -2.87 -4.28 -14.25
C VAL A 132 -2.31 -5.69 -14.46
N PRO A 133 -1.03 -5.97 -14.15
CA PRO A 133 -0.55 -7.34 -14.12
C PRO A 133 -1.45 -8.12 -13.15
N ARG A 134 -2.25 -9.05 -13.69
CA ARG A 134 -2.96 -10.02 -12.86
C ARG A 134 -1.91 -10.86 -12.15
N TYR A 135 -1.56 -10.53 -10.92
CA TYR A 135 -0.87 -11.47 -10.04
C TYR A 135 -1.88 -12.49 -9.51
N ASN A 136 -2.39 -13.34 -10.41
CA ASN A 136 -3.05 -14.56 -10.01
C ASN A 136 -1.98 -15.63 -9.80
N ALA A 137 -2.04 -16.25 -8.62
CA ALA A 137 -1.65 -17.61 -8.28
C ALA A 137 -0.90 -18.43 -9.35
N VAL A 138 0.22 -19.05 -8.97
CA VAL A 138 0.34 -20.52 -8.83
C VAL A 138 1.82 -20.92 -8.67
N ARG A 139 2.04 -21.69 -7.61
CA ARG A 139 3.09 -22.70 -7.44
C ARG A 139 3.22 -23.59 -8.69
N SER A 140 4.18 -23.35 -9.58
CA SER A 140 4.74 -24.40 -10.45
C SER A 140 5.92 -23.87 -11.29
N ARG A 141 7.00 -24.65 -11.32
CA ARG A 141 8.21 -24.45 -12.12
C ARG A 141 7.89 -24.38 -13.61
N ARG A 142 8.17 -23.24 -14.27
CA ARG A 142 8.86 -23.17 -15.57
C ARG A 142 9.12 -21.71 -15.96
N ILE A 143 10.32 -21.52 -16.49
CA ILE A 143 10.92 -20.27 -16.95
C ILE A 143 10.00 -19.57 -17.96
N VAL A 144 9.61 -18.33 -17.68
CA VAL A 144 9.12 -17.38 -18.68
C VAL A 144 9.79 -16.03 -18.46
N THR A 145 10.36 -15.57 -19.56
CA THR A 145 11.09 -14.33 -19.86
C THR A 145 10.56 -13.05 -19.22
N ALA A 146 11.50 -12.23 -18.74
CA ALA A 146 11.47 -10.77 -18.56
C ALA A 146 10.11 -10.12 -18.25
N LEU A 147 9.90 -9.82 -16.97
CA LEU A 147 8.90 -8.86 -16.51
C LEU A 147 9.21 -7.48 -17.11
N PRO A 148 8.28 -6.78 -17.79
CA PRO A 148 8.49 -5.39 -18.13
C PRO A 148 8.54 -4.59 -16.83
N ASN A 149 9.71 -3.99 -16.65
CA ASN A 149 10.11 -3.21 -15.51
C ASN A 149 9.07 -2.12 -15.22
N THR A 150 8.91 -1.81 -13.94
CA THR A 150 8.03 -0.82 -13.30
C THR A 150 7.98 0.60 -13.89
N VAL A 151 8.68 0.90 -14.99
CA VAL A 151 8.80 2.23 -15.58
C VAL A 151 7.65 2.55 -16.56
N GLU A 152 7.11 1.56 -17.28
CA GLU A 152 6.09 1.80 -18.32
C GLU A 152 4.70 2.12 -17.73
N THR A 153 4.34 1.45 -16.64
CA THR A 153 3.09 1.75 -15.89
C THR A 153 3.19 3.11 -15.21
N TRP A 154 4.35 3.44 -14.62
CA TRP A 154 4.61 4.75 -14.03
C TRP A 154 4.57 5.87 -15.06
N ASN A 155 5.16 5.69 -16.24
CA ASN A 155 5.09 6.68 -17.31
C ASN A 155 3.66 6.88 -17.81
N SER A 156 2.84 5.83 -17.86
CA SER A 156 1.43 5.93 -18.28
C SER A 156 0.56 6.62 -17.24
N THR A 157 0.73 6.29 -15.96
CA THR A 157 0.03 6.93 -14.85
C THR A 157 0.49 8.39 -14.69
N MET A 158 1.80 8.67 -14.77
CA MET A 158 2.34 10.04 -14.80
C MET A 158 1.88 10.81 -16.04
N THR A 159 1.69 10.18 -17.20
CA THR A 159 1.16 10.85 -18.40
C THR A 159 -0.32 11.20 -18.24
N LEU A 160 -1.13 10.30 -17.67
CA LEU A 160 -2.53 10.57 -17.32
C LEU A 160 -2.63 11.67 -16.26
N MET A 161 -1.74 11.65 -15.27
CA MET A 161 -1.68 12.61 -14.18
C MET A 161 -1.08 13.98 -14.59
N ASN A 162 -0.15 14.01 -15.54
CA ASN A 162 0.35 15.24 -16.16
C ASN A 162 -0.75 15.94 -16.95
N LYS A 163 -1.76 15.22 -17.47
CA LYS A 163 -2.97 15.85 -18.02
C LYS A 163 -3.91 16.42 -16.95
N CYS A 164 -3.73 16.03 -15.68
CA CYS A 164 -4.46 16.55 -14.51
C CYS A 164 -3.74 17.71 -13.80
N SER A 165 -2.52 18.03 -14.22
CA SER A 165 -1.64 19.07 -13.65
C SER A 165 -2.20 20.51 -13.70
N ALA A 166 -3.31 20.76 -14.41
CA ALA A 166 -4.03 22.04 -14.39
C ALA A 166 -4.67 22.38 -13.02
N LEU A 167 -4.56 21.49 -12.02
CA LEU A 167 -5.18 21.62 -10.69
C LEU A 167 -4.18 21.46 -9.53
N ARG A 168 -2.89 21.74 -9.73
CA ARG A 168 -1.92 21.78 -8.62
C ARG A 168 -2.40 22.78 -7.56
N MET A 169 -2.40 22.40 -6.28
CA MET A 169 -2.74 23.34 -5.21
C MET A 169 -1.64 24.41 -5.18
N LYS A 170 -2.03 25.69 -5.29
CA LYS A 170 -1.08 26.81 -5.20
C LYS A 170 -0.46 26.86 -3.82
#